data_AF-A0A968JN40-F1
#
_entry.id   AF-A0A968JN40-F1
#
_cell.length_a   1.000
_cell.length_b   1.000
_cell.length_c   1.000
_cell.angle_alpha   90.00
_cell.angle_beta   90.00
_cell.angle_gamma   90.00
#
_symmetry.space_group_name_H-M   'P 1'
#
loop_
_entity.id
_entity.type
_entity.pdbx_description
1 polymer ?
#
loop_
_entity_poly.entity_id
_entity_poly.type
_entity_poly.pdbx_seq_one_letter_code
_entity_poly.pdbx_strand_id
1 'polypeptide(L)'
;MPNNQWKFIAVTYDGNTLSTYIDGVLNNTKTTSGAIANTSSSLNIGREPSGATFFFDGDIDDVMIYNRSLSAGEVVQIFNQNITE
;
A
#
# COMPACT_ATOMS: atom_id res chain seq x y z
N MET A 1 -2.14 13.49 9.62
CA MET A 1 -3.25 13.56 8.65
C MET A 1 -4.51 13.94 9.42
N PRO A 2 -5.53 14.58 8.81
CA PRO A 2 -6.79 14.82 9.52
C PRO A 2 -7.39 13.49 9.99
N ASN A 3 -7.89 13.46 11.22
CA ASN A 3 -8.53 12.26 11.76
C ASN A 3 -9.85 12.00 11.03
N ASN A 4 -10.20 10.73 10.82
CA ASN A 4 -11.50 10.26 10.32
C ASN A 4 -11.82 10.58 8.84
N GLN A 5 -10.84 10.48 7.94
CA GLN A 5 -11.05 10.54 6.50
C GLN A 5 -10.45 9.32 5.82
N TRP A 6 -11.17 8.75 4.85
CA TRP A 6 -10.63 7.72 3.97
C TRP A 6 -9.39 8.22 3.24
N LYS A 7 -8.39 7.34 3.13
CA LYS A 7 -7.17 7.58 2.39
C LYS A 7 -6.88 6.38 1.51
N PHE A 8 -6.64 6.66 0.24
CA PHE A 8 -6.13 5.66 -0.68
C PHE A 8 -4.61 5.61 -0.54
N ILE A 9 -4.07 4.44 -0.20
CA ILE A 9 -2.64 4.21 -0.07
C ILE A 9 -2.21 3.12 -1.04
N ALA A 10 -1.20 3.41 -1.86
CA ALA A 10 -0.56 2.41 -2.69
C ALA A 10 0.95 2.39 -2.48
N VAL A 11 1.54 1.20 -2.52
CA VAL A 11 2.99 1.01 -2.51
C VAL A 11 3.36 0.15 -3.70
N THR A 12 4.32 0.62 -4.51
CA THR A 12 4.85 -0.12 -5.65
C THR A 12 6.33 -0.35 -5.49
N TYR A 13 6.82 -1.48 -6.00
CA TYR A 13 8.23 -1.82 -5.99
C TYR A 13 8.63 -2.47 -7.30
N ASP A 14 9.56 -1.84 -8.02
CA ASP A 14 10.02 -2.29 -9.34
C ASP A 14 11.32 -3.12 -9.31
N GLY A 15 11.84 -3.42 -8.11
CA GLY A 15 13.13 -4.10 -7.91
C GLY A 15 14.30 -3.16 -7.64
N ASN A 16 14.13 -1.85 -7.82
CA ASN A 16 15.13 -0.81 -7.58
C ASN A 16 14.59 0.42 -6.81
N THR A 17 13.29 0.67 -6.90
CA THR A 17 12.61 1.82 -6.30
C THR A 17 11.32 1.39 -5.65
N LEU A 18 11.18 1.71 -4.37
CA LEU A 18 9.91 1.64 -3.66
C LEU A 18 9.24 3.00 -3.74
N SER A 19 7.99 3.05 -4.18
CA SER A 19 7.21 4.27 -4.32
C SER A 19 5.94 4.18 -3.47
N THR A 20 5.65 5.24 -2.71
CA THR A 20 4.43 5.36 -1.91
C THR A 20 3.55 6.46 -2.49
N TYR A 21 2.27 6.17 -2.66
CA TYR A 21 1.25 7.09 -3.15
C TYR A 21 0.19 7.32 -2.08
N ILE A 22 -0.30 8.56 -1.98
CA ILE A 22 -1.43 8.94 -1.12
C ILE A 22 -2.43 9.67 -2.01
N ASP A 23 -3.69 9.21 -2.00
CA ASP A 23 -4.77 9.79 -2.80
C ASP A 23 -4.38 9.91 -4.28
N GLY A 24 -3.76 8.84 -4.82
CA GLY A 24 -3.30 8.73 -6.20
C GLY A 24 -2.01 9.49 -6.54
N VAL A 25 -1.50 10.34 -5.66
CA VAL A 25 -0.31 11.18 -5.91
C VAL A 25 0.94 10.55 -5.31
N LEU A 26 2.04 10.55 -6.07
CA LEU A 26 3.34 10.10 -5.56
C LEU A 26 3.75 10.96 -4.36
N ASN A 27 3.87 10.34 -3.20
CA ASN A 27 4.22 11.01 -1.95
C ASN A 27 5.69 10.87 -1.62
N ASN A 28 6.27 9.69 -1.81
CA ASN A 28 7.68 9.44 -1.50
C ASN A 28 8.26 8.31 -2.35
N THR A 29 9.58 8.31 -2.51
CA THR A 29 10.34 7.24 -3.15
C THR A 29 11.57 6.88 -2.32
N LYS A 30 11.94 5.61 -2.33
CA LYS A 30 13.20 5.13 -1.76
C LYS A 30 13.90 4.21 -2.77
N THR A 31 15.14 4.55 -3.11
CA THR A 31 16.00 3.62 -3.85
C THR A 31 16.39 2.47 -2.94
N THR A 32 16.03 1.26 -3.34
CA THR A 32 16.35 0.02 -2.63
C THR A 32 16.29 -1.10 -3.65
N SER A 33 17.24 -2.03 -3.60
CA SER A 33 17.32 -3.10 -4.58
C SER A 33 17.32 -4.47 -3.92
N GLY A 34 17.01 -5.49 -4.71
CA GLY A 34 16.92 -6.89 -4.29
C GLY A 34 15.51 -7.45 -4.34
N ALA A 35 15.40 -8.76 -4.15
CA ALA A 35 14.11 -9.44 -4.12
C ALA A 35 13.38 -9.18 -2.79
N ILE A 36 12.05 -9.13 -2.85
CA ILE A 36 11.23 -9.22 -1.63
C ILE A 36 11.48 -10.59 -1.01
N ALA A 37 11.87 -10.62 0.26
CA ALA A 37 12.13 -11.87 0.95
C ALA A 37 10.84 -12.70 1.10
N ASN A 38 10.93 -13.99 0.80
CA ASN A 38 9.83 -14.93 1.05
C ASN A 38 9.71 -15.21 2.55
N THR A 39 8.49 -15.50 3.00
CA THR A 39 8.20 -15.91 4.38
C THR A 39 7.11 -16.97 4.39
N SER A 40 7.13 -17.86 5.37
CA SER A 40 6.01 -18.76 5.69
C SER A 40 5.00 -18.15 6.66
N SER A 41 5.27 -16.94 7.16
CA SER A 41 4.34 -16.22 8.03
C SER A 41 3.08 -15.84 7.26
N SER A 42 1.93 -15.90 7.93
CA SER A 42 0.66 -15.44 7.35
C SER A 42 0.75 -13.95 7.00
N LEU A 43 0.11 -13.57 5.88
CA LEU A 43 -0.14 -12.17 5.58
C LEU A 43 -1.14 -11.60 6.59
N ASN A 44 -0.86 -10.41 7.11
CA ASN A 44 -1.71 -9.73 8.08
C ASN A 44 -2.11 -8.35 7.51
N ILE A 45 -3.37 -7.98 7.68
CA ILE A 45 -3.90 -6.65 7.40
C ILE A 45 -4.42 -6.07 8.72
N GLY A 46 -4.12 -4.81 9.01
CA GLY A 46 -4.58 -4.12 10.22
C GLY A 46 -3.90 -4.53 11.52
N ARG A 47 -2.81 -5.33 11.49
CA ARG A 47 -2.00 -5.66 12.67
C ARG A 47 -0.55 -5.97 12.31
N GLU A 48 0.36 -5.83 13.27
CA GLU A 48 1.73 -6.28 13.06
C GLU A 48 1.86 -7.82 13.06
N PRO A 49 2.80 -8.39 12.31
CA PRO A 49 3.03 -9.84 12.27
C PRO A 49 3.83 -10.37 13.49
N SER A 50 4.63 -9.53 14.16
CA SER A 50 5.57 -9.93 15.23
C SER A 50 4.98 -9.99 16.64
N GLY A 51 3.77 -9.48 16.86
CA GLY A 51 3.16 -9.37 18.18
C GLY A 51 1.70 -8.98 18.12
N ALA A 52 0.87 -9.61 18.95
CA ALA A 52 -0.58 -9.40 18.97
C ALA A 52 -1.02 -8.09 19.68
N THR A 53 -0.15 -7.07 19.72
CA THR A 53 -0.37 -5.86 20.53
C THR A 53 -0.58 -4.59 19.71
N PHE A 54 -0.18 -4.57 18.44
CA PHE A 54 -0.36 -3.39 17.58
C PHE A 54 -1.39 -3.68 16.51
N PHE A 55 -2.56 -3.05 16.67
CA PHE A 55 -3.67 -3.07 15.72
C PHE A 55 -3.88 -1.68 15.14
N PHE A 56 -4.28 -1.64 13.88
CA PHE A 56 -4.79 -0.43 13.27
C PHE A 56 -6.17 -0.12 13.86
N ASP A 57 -6.34 1.09 14.38
CA ASP A 57 -7.60 1.60 14.92
C ASP A 57 -8.29 2.46 13.84
N GLY A 58 -9.07 1.78 13.01
CA GLY A 58 -9.80 2.37 11.89
C GLY A 58 -10.32 1.32 10.92
N ASP A 59 -11.01 1.78 9.88
CA ASP A 59 -11.58 0.92 8.85
C ASP A 59 -10.57 0.70 7.69
N ILE A 60 -10.62 -0.48 7.09
CA ILE A 60 -9.83 -0.85 5.90
C ILE A 60 -10.79 -1.45 4.89
N ASP A 61 -10.69 -1.01 3.64
CA ASP A 61 -11.48 -1.54 2.52
C ASP A 61 -10.62 -1.69 1.25
N ASP A 62 -11.12 -2.42 0.26
CA ASP A 62 -10.54 -2.59 -1.09
C ASP A 62 -9.06 -3.02 -1.14
N VAL A 63 -8.70 -4.04 -0.37
CA VAL A 63 -7.31 -4.54 -0.33
C VAL A 63 -6.96 -5.29 -1.62
N MET A 64 -5.97 -4.76 -2.35
CA MET A 64 -5.45 -5.33 -3.60
C MET A 64 -3.95 -5.64 -3.52
N ILE A 65 -3.54 -6.76 -4.11
CA ILE A 65 -2.13 -7.19 -4.21
C ILE A 65 -1.83 -7.62 -5.64
N TYR A 66 -0.75 -7.08 -6.21
CA TYR A 66 -0.31 -7.36 -7.58
C TYR A 66 1.05 -8.06 -7.58
N ASN A 67 1.24 -8.98 -8.53
CA ASN A 67 2.52 -9.67 -8.75
C ASN A 67 3.51 -8.88 -9.64
N ARG A 68 3.21 -7.60 -9.89
CA ARG A 68 4.03 -6.68 -10.68
C ARG A 68 3.95 -5.29 -10.07
N SER A 69 4.93 -4.45 -10.40
CA SER A 69 4.85 -3.02 -10.10
C SER A 69 3.73 -2.38 -10.94
N LEU A 70 2.94 -1.53 -10.29
CA LEU A 70 2.02 -0.63 -10.98
C LEU A 70 2.74 0.66 -11.35
N SER A 71 2.42 1.19 -12.53
CA SER A 71 2.82 2.53 -12.93
C SER A 71 2.00 3.60 -12.18
N ALA A 72 2.52 4.83 -12.12
CA ALA A 72 1.80 5.95 -11.53
C ALA A 72 0.41 6.17 -12.18
N GLY A 73 0.30 5.96 -13.49
CA GLY A 73 -0.98 6.08 -14.21
C GLY A 73 -2.01 5.04 -13.77
N GLU A 74 -1.59 3.79 -13.56
CA GLU A 74 -2.47 2.73 -13.06
C GLU A 74 -2.93 3.00 -11.62
N VAL A 75 -2.02 3.50 -10.77
CA VAL A 75 -2.37 3.89 -9.39
C VAL A 75 -3.44 4.99 -9.38
N VAL A 76 -3.29 6.01 -10.24
CA VAL A 76 -4.30 7.08 -10.38
C VAL A 76 -5.63 6.55 -10.90
N GLN A 77 -5.61 5.61 -11.85
CA GLN A 77 -6.84 5.00 -12.37
C GLN A 77 -7.60 4.23 -11.30
N ILE A 78 -6.90 3.43 -10.49
CA ILE A 78 -7.50 2.69 -9.38
C ILE A 78 -8.08 3.66 -8.34
N PHE A 79 -7.32 4.68 -7.95
CA PHE A 79 -7.81 5.71 -7.02
C PHE A 79 -9.11 6.36 -7.50
N ASN A 80 -9.16 6.76 -8.78
CA ASN A 80 -10.35 7.41 -9.34
C ASN A 80 -11.56 6.47 -9.42
N GLN A 81 -11.36 5.16 -9.61
CA GLN A 81 -12.47 4.18 -9.60
C GLN A 81 -13.09 4.09 -8.20
N ASN A 82 -12.26 4.03 -7.15
CA ASN A 82 -12.74 3.87 -5.78
C ASN A 82 -13.37 5.16 -5.20
N ILE A 83 -13.11 6.35 -5.75
CA ILE A 83 -13.80 7.59 -5.34
C ILE A 83 -15.25 7.63 -5.87
N THR A 84 -15.55 6.87 -6.93
CA THR A 84 -16.86 6.92 -7.60
C THR A 84 -17.90 5.93 -7.09
N GLU A 85 -17.56 5.13 -6.07
CA GLU A 85 -18.49 4.25 -5.34
C GLU A 85 -19.27 5.01 -4.25
#